data_AF-A0A2V6AMD8-F1
#
_entry.id   AF-A0A2V6AMD8-F1
#
_cell.length_a   1.000
_cell.length_b   1.000
_cell.length_c   1.000
_cell.angle_alpha   90.00
_cell.angle_beta   90.00
_cell.angle_gamma   90.00
#
_symmetry.space_group_name_H-M   'P 1'
#
loop_
_entity.id
_entity.type
_entity.pdbx_description
1 polymer ?
#
loop_
_entity_poly.entity_id
_entity_poly.type
_entity_poly.pdbx_seq_one_letter_code
_entity_poly.pdbx_strand_id
1 'polypeptide(L)' 'MVHQIHTYADLRKQLHDDLRIQHPEWVQPNGESPLCDSYEARLMKTLQSLNQSKRYGFSDRRQLEQPQA' A
#
# COMPACT_ATOMS: atom_id res chain seq x y z
N MET A 1 23.09 -0.14 4.60
CA MET A 1 22.96 -1.44 3.89
C MET A 1 21.56 -1.49 3.32
N VAL A 2 21.40 -1.74 2.03
CA VAL A 2 20.07 -1.99 1.44
C VAL A 2 19.63 -3.38 1.89
N HIS A 3 18.70 -3.45 2.84
CA HIS A 3 18.05 -4.71 3.19
C HIS A 3 17.34 -5.20 1.93
N GLN A 4 17.83 -6.31 1.36
CA GLN A 4 17.13 -6.94 0.26
C GLN A 4 15.89 -7.61 0.84
N ILE A 5 14.74 -7.14 0.42
CA ILE A 5 13.47 -7.61 0.95
C ILE A 5 13.02 -8.77 0.09
N HIS A 6 13.16 -9.98 0.63
CA HIS A 6 12.94 -11.23 -0.11
C HIS A 6 11.47 -11.60 -0.22
N THR A 7 10.64 -11.11 0.72
CA THR A 7 9.21 -11.37 0.76
C THR A 7 8.43 -10.10 1.04
N TYR A 8 7.22 -10.01 0.50
CA TYR A 8 6.29 -8.93 0.82
C TYR A 8 5.99 -8.79 2.33
N ALA A 9 6.02 -9.91 3.06
CA ALA A 9 5.88 -9.91 4.52
C ALA A 9 7.05 -9.21 5.23
N ASP A 10 8.28 -9.37 4.73
CA ASP A 10 9.46 -8.71 5.29
C ASP A 10 9.46 -7.21 4.99
N LEU A 11 8.96 -6.81 3.81
CA LEU A 11 8.75 -5.40 3.47
C LEU A 11 7.84 -4.72 4.49
N ARG A 12 6.72 -5.38 4.80
CA ARG A 12 5.73 -4.86 5.75
C ARG A 12 6.31 -4.71 7.14
N LYS A 13 7.05 -5.72 7.62
CA LYS A 13 7.71 -5.66 8.92
C LYS A 13 8.71 -4.52 9.00
N GLN A 14 9.58 -4.40 8.00
CA GLN A 14 10.57 -3.34 7.99
C GLN A 14 9.92 -1.95 7.95
N LEU A 15 8.88 -1.77 7.13
CA LEU A 15 8.16 -0.50 7.04
C LEU A 15 7.41 -0.18 8.35
N HIS A 16 6.88 -1.19 9.03
CA HIS A 16 6.24 -1.05 10.34
C HIS A 16 7.26 -0.63 11.42
N ASP A 17 8.41 -1.29 11.47
CA ASP A 17 9.48 -0.97 12.41
C ASP A 17 10.09 0.41 12.14
N ASP A 18 10.34 0.75 10.87
CA ASP A 18 10.85 2.05 10.45
C ASP A 18 9.86 3.17 10.81
N LEU A 19 8.55 2.98 10.57
CA LEU A 19 7.52 3.95 10.95
C LEU A 19 7.47 4.17 12.46
N ARG A 20 7.62 3.10 13.24
CA ARG A 20 7.66 3.18 14.70
C ARG A 20 8.88 3.95 15.20
N ILE A 21 10.03 3.81 14.54
CA ILE A 21 11.26 4.53 14.86
C ILE A 21 11.18 6.00 14.43
N GLN A 22 10.58 6.29 13.28
CA GLN A 22 10.41 7.67 12.77
C GLN A 22 9.33 8.46 13.51
N HIS A 23 8.27 7.79 13.95
CA HIS A 23 7.13 8.40 14.64
C HIS A 23 6.89 7.79 16.02
N PRO A 24 7.83 7.98 16.97
CA PRO A 24 7.64 7.52 18.34
C PRO A 24 6.40 8.15 19.00
N GLU A 25 5.96 9.33 18.52
CA GLU A 25 4.74 9.99 18.98
C GLU A 25 3.44 9.27 18.59
N TRP A 26 3.48 8.36 17.60
CA TRP A 26 2.34 7.52 17.24
C TRP A 26 2.26 6.26 18.08
N VAL A 27 3.27 5.96 18.90
CA VAL A 27 3.32 4.80 19.79
C VAL A 27 2.73 5.21 21.12
N GLN A 28 1.59 4.62 21.46
CA GLN A 28 0.95 4.85 22.74
C GLN A 28 1.77 4.23 23.89
N PRO A 29 1.53 4.62 25.15
CA PRO A 29 2.21 4.05 26.32
C PRO A 29 2.03 2.53 26.48
N ASN A 30 0.97 1.96 25.90
CA ASN A 30 0.73 0.52 25.85
C ASN A 30 1.57 -0.21 24.78
N GLY A 31 2.36 0.53 23.98
CA GLY A 31 3.18 0.00 22.90
C GLY A 31 2.44 -0.19 21.58
N GLU A 32 1.14 0.12 21.52
CA GLU A 32 0.34 0.03 20.30
C GLU A 32 0.39 1.33 19.50
N SER A 33 0.35 1.20 18.18
CA SER A 33 0.25 2.35 17.28
C SER A 33 -0.92 2.15 16.31
N PRO A 34 -2.15 2.54 16.71
CA PRO A 34 -3.33 2.39 15.84
C PRO A 34 -3.21 3.22 14.56
N LEU A 35 -2.40 4.28 14.58
CA LEU A 35 -2.03 5.03 13.38
C LEU A 35 -1.17 4.19 12.43
N CYS A 36 -0.14 3.50 12.95
CA CYS A 36 0.69 2.60 12.15
C CYS A 36 -0.17 1.48 11.51
N ASP A 37 -1.08 0.88 12.29
CA ASP A 37 -2.00 -0.16 11.80
C ASP A 37 -2.91 0.38 10.68
N SER A 38 -3.40 1.61 10.81
CA SER A 38 -4.22 2.26 9.78
C SER A 38 -3.45 2.51 8.49
N TYR A 39 -2.18 2.92 8.58
CA TYR A 39 -1.30 3.11 7.43
C TYR A 39 -1.00 1.78 6.75
N GLU A 40 -0.75 0.72 7.52
CA GLU A 40 -0.47 -0.61 7.00
C GLU A 40 -1.70 -1.20 6.28
N ALA A 41 -2.89 -1.06 6.86
CA ALA A 41 -4.15 -1.48 6.24
C ALA A 41 -4.39 -0.76 4.91
N ARG A 42 -4.12 0.55 4.86
CA ARG A 42 -4.27 1.35 3.66
C ARG A 42 -3.24 0.99 2.59
N LEU A 43 -1.99 0.73 2.98
CA LEU A 43 -0.94 0.23 2.08
C LEU A 43 -1.33 -1.11 1.44
N MET A 44 -1.82 -2.05 2.25
CA MET A 44 -2.31 -3.35 1.76
C MET A 44 -3.45 -3.17 0.75
N LYS A 45 -4.42 -2.31 1.04
CA LYS A 45 -5.54 -2.03 0.13
C LYS A 45 -5.07 -1.46 -1.21
N THR A 46 -4.12 -0.51 -1.18
CA THR A 46 -3.54 0.06 -2.41
C THR A 46 -2.81 -1.01 -3.22
N LEU A 47 -1.98 -1.84 -2.58
CA LEU A 47 -1.23 -2.89 -3.27
C LEU A 47 -2.15 -3.99 -3.83
N GLN A 48 -3.22 -4.34 -3.13
CA GLN A 48 -4.26 -5.23 -3.64
C GLN A 48 -4.95 -4.62 -4.86
N SER A 49 -5.32 -3.34 -4.82
CA SER A 49 -5.92 -2.62 -5.96
C SER A 49 -4.98 -2.58 -7.16
N LEU A 50 -3.68 -2.33 -6.95
CA LEU A 50 -2.66 -2.39 -8.01
C LEU A 50 -2.46 -3.80 -8.57
N ASN A 51 -2.59 -4.84 -7.74
CA ASN A 51 -2.51 -6.22 -8.22
C ASN A 51 -3.77 -6.60 -9.04
N GLN A 52 -4.94 -6.11 -8.64
CA GLN A 52 -6.20 -6.28 -9.37
C GLN A 52 -6.21 -5.53 -10.70
N SER A 53 -5.66 -4.31 -10.76
CA SER A 53 -5.56 -3.55 -12.01
C SER A 53 -4.59 -4.17 -13.01
N LYS A 54 -3.61 -4.97 -12.57
CA LYS A 54 -2.81 -5.79 -13.48
C LYS A 54 -3.57 -7.00 -14.06
N ARG A 55 -4.72 -7.36 -13.48
CA ARG A 55 -5.55 -8.49 -13.94
C ARG A 55 -6.70 -8.05 -14.84
N TYR A 56 -7.15 -6.82 -14.72
CA TYR A 56 -8.10 -6.21 -15.65
C TYR A 56 -7.38 -5.17 -16.49
N GLY A 57 -7.02 -5.59 -17.70
CA GLY A 57 -6.36 -4.74 -18.68
C GLY A 57 -7.07 -3.40 -18.84
N PHE A 58 -6.23 -2.39 -19.07
CA PHE A 58 -6.53 -1.11 -19.68
C PHE A 58 -7.50 -1.27 -20.87
N SER A 59 -8.79 -1.26 -20.59
CA SER A 59 -9.84 -1.48 -21.59
C SER A 59 -11.04 -0.60 -21.30
N ASP A 60 -10.86 0.72 -21.18
CA ASP A 60 -11.98 1.62 -21.45
C ASP A 60 -11.55 3.09 -21.67
N ARG A 61 -10.94 3.40 -22.82
CA ARG A 61 -10.75 4.81 -23.22
C ARG A 61 -10.68 5.03 -24.74
N ARG A 62 -11.42 4.26 -25.55
CA ARG A 62 -11.49 4.49 -27.01
C ARG A 62 -12.86 4.29 -27.66
N GLN A 63 -13.99 4.30 -26.94
CA GLN A 63 -15.30 4.00 -27.57
C GLN A 63 -16.39 5.07 -27.45
N LEU A 64 -16.09 6.31 -27.04
CA LEU A 64 -17.08 7.41 -27.00
C LEU A 64 -16.91 8.45 -28.13
N GLU A 65 -16.44 8.04 -29.31
CA GLU A 65 -16.39 8.94 -30.47
C GLU A 65 -16.98 8.23 -31.70
N GLN A 66 -18.32 8.24 -31.82
CA GLN A 66 -18.99 8.04 -33.12
C GLN A 66 -19.96 9.21 -33.34
N PRO A 67 -19.76 10.07 -34.36
CA PRO A 67 -20.78 11.00 -34.80
C PRO A 67 -21.84 10.24 -35.63
N GLN A 68 -23.10 10.37 -35.23
CA GLN A 68 -24.23 9.84 -36.01
C GLN A 68 -24.39 10.71 -37.27
N ALA A 69 -24.31 10.07 -38.44
CA ALA A 69 -24.63 10.64 -39.75
C ALA A 69 -26.14 10.88 -39.93
#